data_AF-A0A804KZM0-F1
#
_entry.id   AF-A0A804KZM0-F1
#
_cell.length_a   1.000
_cell.length_b   1.000
_cell.length_c   1.000
_cell.angle_alpha   90.00
_cell.angle_beta   90.00
_cell.angle_gamma   90.00
#
_symmetry.space_group_name_H-M   'P 1'
#
loop_
_entity.id
_entity.type
_entity.pdbx_description
1 polymer ?
#
loop_
_entity_poly.entity_id
_entity_poly.type
_entity_poly.pdbx_seq_one_letter_code
_entity_poly.pdbx_strand_id
1 'polypeptide(L)'
;MEDLIPGLTNDVARECLARVPFIAFPTLCSVCKLWRQELRDPTFHRFRKSTGIAQPVVVVVQSVPDIAQSARPRPVVYRLVIFEPATGVWSSLPPSPDLPFGPPLFCRLAAVGTELVVVGGWEPRNWATTDKVHVYDFLTGEWRRGSPLPDPLRSFFACAAMHGSDKGCRVVYVAGGHDENKNALRSAFAYDVTGDSWKPLPDMARERDECCAVILRGKFLVLGGYSTEAQGMFSRSAEVFDATAGSWGPVEEAVLEKAAWPVTCVAGEDGRMYQCTGKEVIVRLEGGAWATVAELPGEMRLVLNAVAWEGKLMVMGLERSGGSLVANILDMKATTTMTTPASASWRKVEVPPEYQGRLLGVCCLVI
;
A
#
# COMPACT_ATOMS: atom_id res chain seq x y z
N MET A 1 -0.17 -17.28 36.92
CA MET A 1 0.05 -16.51 35.68
C MET A 1 1.39 -16.99 35.17
N GLU A 2 1.46 -17.54 33.95
CA GLU A 2 2.77 -17.91 33.40
C GLU A 2 3.51 -16.62 33.03
N ASP A 3 4.79 -16.54 33.39
CA ASP A 3 5.63 -15.39 33.08
C ASP A 3 6.06 -15.47 31.60
N LEU A 4 5.97 -14.35 30.88
CA LEU A 4 6.45 -14.26 29.50
C LEU A 4 7.94 -14.61 29.41
N ILE A 5 8.75 -14.07 30.32
CA ILE A 5 10.18 -14.38 30.44
C ILE A 5 10.43 -14.75 31.91
N PRO A 6 10.91 -15.98 32.21
CA PRO A 6 11.14 -16.39 33.59
C PRO A 6 12.04 -15.41 34.35
N GLY A 7 11.58 -14.96 35.51
CA GLY A 7 12.32 -14.02 36.37
C GLY A 7 12.11 -12.53 36.05
N LEU A 8 11.29 -12.19 35.05
CA LEU A 8 10.85 -10.82 34.76
C LEU A 8 9.36 -10.65 35.03
N THR A 9 8.93 -9.44 35.39
CA THR A 9 7.51 -9.10 35.34
C THR A 9 7.03 -9.06 33.89
N ASN A 10 5.76 -9.36 33.65
CA ASN A 10 5.21 -9.37 32.29
C ASN A 10 5.34 -8.01 31.57
N ASP A 11 5.28 -6.89 32.29
CA ASP A 11 5.49 -5.56 31.71
C ASP A 11 6.92 -5.38 31.20
N VAL A 12 7.93 -5.80 31.98
CA VAL A 12 9.34 -5.73 31.57
C VAL A 12 9.63 -6.73 30.44
N ALA A 13 9.06 -7.92 30.50
CA ALA A 13 9.18 -8.90 29.44
C ALA A 13 8.58 -8.40 28.12
N ARG A 14 7.42 -7.75 28.18
CA ARG A 14 6.77 -7.09 27.04
C ARG A 14 7.65 -6.00 26.44
N GLU A 15 8.23 -5.15 27.28
CA GLU A 15 9.21 -4.13 26.88
C GLU A 15 10.40 -4.76 26.14
N CYS A 16 10.94 -5.88 26.64
CA CYS A 16 12.03 -6.60 25.97
C CYS A 16 11.61 -7.10 24.58
N LEU A 17 10.48 -7.81 24.49
CA LEU A 17 9.96 -8.33 23.21
C LEU A 17 9.65 -7.20 22.22
N ALA A 18 9.09 -6.08 22.73
CA ALA A 18 8.73 -4.92 21.92
C ALA A 18 9.94 -4.24 21.28
N ARG A 19 11.18 -4.41 21.78
CA ARG A 19 12.40 -3.83 21.16
C ARG A 19 13.01 -4.69 20.06
N VAL A 20 12.53 -5.92 19.89
CA VAL A 20 13.05 -6.80 18.85
C VAL A 20 12.57 -6.31 17.48
N PRO A 21 13.45 -6.24 16.46
CA PRO A 21 13.05 -5.85 15.12
C PRO A 21 12.11 -6.87 14.49
N PHE A 22 11.18 -6.40 13.64
CA PHE A 22 10.13 -7.25 13.07
C PHE A 22 10.68 -8.46 12.30
N ILE A 23 11.88 -8.36 11.72
CA ILE A 23 12.53 -9.46 10.98
C ILE A 23 12.78 -10.71 11.84
N ALA A 24 12.88 -10.53 13.16
CA ALA A 24 13.07 -11.63 14.11
C ALA A 24 11.74 -12.14 14.70
N PHE A 25 10.60 -11.55 14.35
CA PHE A 25 9.29 -12.00 14.83
C PHE A 25 8.96 -13.44 14.47
N PRO A 26 9.25 -13.95 13.25
CA PRO A 26 9.08 -15.37 12.94
C PRO A 26 9.82 -16.27 13.93
N THR A 27 11.06 -15.91 14.26
CA THR A 27 11.88 -16.61 15.25
C THR A 27 11.24 -16.54 16.63
N LEU A 28 10.86 -15.35 17.11
CA LEU A 28 10.19 -15.19 18.41
C LEU A 28 8.89 -15.98 18.52
N CYS A 29 8.06 -15.98 17.47
CA CYS A 29 6.82 -16.74 17.37
C CYS A 29 7.05 -18.26 17.43
N SER A 30 8.26 -18.75 17.10
CA SER A 30 8.60 -20.17 17.17
C SER A 30 9.16 -20.61 18.53
N VAL A 31 9.60 -19.67 19.39
CA VAL A 31 10.16 -19.98 20.72
C VAL A 31 9.13 -20.63 21.64
N CYS A 32 7.98 -19.98 21.86
CA CYS A 32 6.93 -20.53 22.71
C CYS A 32 5.54 -19.96 22.37
N LYS A 33 4.49 -20.62 22.89
CA LYS A 33 3.09 -20.21 22.66
C LYS A 33 2.77 -18.84 23.28
N LEU A 34 3.34 -18.53 24.44
CA LEU A 34 3.10 -17.25 25.13
C LEU A 34 3.65 -16.06 24.33
N TRP A 35 4.88 -16.17 23.81
CA TRP A 35 5.45 -15.12 22.96
C TRP A 35 4.66 -14.94 21.67
N ARG A 36 4.27 -16.05 21.02
CA ARG A 36 3.41 -15.99 19.85
C ARG A 36 2.08 -15.31 20.13
N GLN A 37 1.48 -15.55 21.30
CA GLN A 37 0.24 -14.90 21.72
C GLN A 37 0.45 -13.40 21.96
N GLU A 38 1.52 -13.03 22.68
CA GLU A 38 1.86 -11.62 22.94
C GLU A 38 2.12 -10.85 21.63
N LEU A 39 2.91 -11.42 20.71
CA LEU A 39 3.21 -10.78 19.41
C LEU A 39 1.97 -10.67 18.51
N ARG A 40 0.93 -11.49 18.70
CA ARG A 40 -0.33 -11.40 17.96
C ARG A 40 -1.33 -10.45 18.61
N ASP A 41 -1.07 -10.01 19.84
CA ASP A 41 -2.00 -9.16 20.58
C ASP A 41 -2.01 -7.74 19.96
N PRO A 42 -3.18 -7.22 19.55
CA PRO A 42 -3.28 -5.85 19.04
C PRO A 42 -2.80 -4.77 20.04
N THR A 43 -2.79 -5.05 21.34
CA THR A 43 -2.24 -4.18 22.37
C THR A 43 -0.71 -4.11 22.29
N PHE A 44 -0.02 -5.16 21.84
CA PHE A 44 1.44 -5.17 21.67
C PHE A 44 1.86 -4.25 20.52
N HIS A 45 1.16 -4.32 19.39
CA HIS A 45 1.39 -3.42 18.26
C HIS A 45 1.05 -1.96 18.59
N ARG A 46 -0.07 -1.74 19.30
CA ARG A 46 -0.41 -0.39 19.79
C ARG A 46 0.65 0.14 20.75
N PHE A 47 1.17 -0.71 21.63
CA PHE A 47 2.26 -0.38 22.53
C PHE A 47 3.51 0.05 21.72
N ARG A 48 3.99 -0.78 20.79
CA ARG A 48 5.13 -0.44 19.90
C ARG A 48 4.92 0.88 19.15
N LYS A 49 3.72 1.13 18.62
CA LYS A 49 3.41 2.39 17.92
C LYS A 49 3.44 3.59 18.86
N SER A 50 2.85 3.47 20.05
CA SER A 50 2.78 4.56 21.03
C SER A 50 4.14 4.93 21.64
N THR A 51 5.07 3.99 21.70
CA THR A 51 6.42 4.19 22.23
C THR A 51 7.46 4.51 21.15
N GLY A 52 7.03 4.64 19.88
CA GLY A 52 7.92 4.95 18.75
C GLY A 52 8.88 3.82 18.38
N ILE A 53 8.59 2.59 18.80
CA ILE A 53 9.40 1.41 18.50
C ILE A 53 8.94 0.73 17.20
N ALA A 54 7.68 0.94 16.80
CA ALA A 54 7.17 0.36 15.58
C ALA A 54 7.96 0.82 14.35
N GLN A 55 8.17 -0.09 13.41
CA GLN A 55 9.03 0.13 12.24
C GLN A 55 8.17 0.28 11.00
N PRO A 56 8.29 1.39 10.25
CA PRO A 56 7.69 1.46 8.92
C PRO A 56 8.44 0.52 7.98
N VAL A 57 7.68 -0.23 7.20
CA VAL A 57 8.16 -1.15 6.18
C VAL A 57 7.46 -0.79 4.89
N VAL A 58 8.22 -0.47 3.85
CA VAL A 58 7.67 -0.19 2.52
C VAL A 58 7.82 -1.44 1.67
N VAL A 59 6.70 -1.97 1.19
CA VAL A 59 6.69 -3.14 0.31
C VAL A 59 6.43 -2.67 -1.12
N VAL A 60 7.27 -3.15 -2.03
CA VAL A 60 7.26 -2.77 -3.44
C VAL A 60 7.15 -4.01 -4.31
N VAL A 61 6.24 -3.99 -5.29
CA VAL A 61 6.27 -4.94 -6.41
C VAL A 61 7.06 -4.31 -7.55
N GLN A 62 8.12 -5.00 -7.98
CA GLN A 62 8.94 -4.56 -9.11
C GLN A 62 9.45 -5.72 -9.96
N SER A 63 9.86 -5.42 -11.20
CA SER A 63 10.57 -6.39 -12.03
C SER A 63 11.96 -6.67 -11.48
N VAL A 64 12.50 -7.87 -11.73
CA VAL A 64 13.90 -8.19 -11.51
C VAL A 64 14.73 -7.49 -12.60
N PRO A 65 15.68 -6.60 -12.27
CA PRO A 65 16.55 -5.97 -13.26
C PRO A 65 17.45 -7.00 -13.97
N ASP A 66 17.63 -6.88 -15.29
CA ASP A 66 18.66 -7.65 -16.01
C ASP A 66 20.00 -6.94 -15.92
N ILE A 67 20.68 -7.12 -14.78
CA ILE A 67 21.98 -6.48 -14.49
C ILE A 67 23.08 -7.02 -15.43
N ALA A 68 22.96 -8.29 -15.85
CA ALA A 68 23.97 -8.95 -16.67
C ALA A 68 23.86 -8.59 -18.17
N GLN A 69 22.89 -7.76 -18.57
CA GLN A 69 22.62 -7.35 -19.95
C GLN A 69 22.68 -8.55 -20.90
N SER A 70 21.95 -9.61 -20.56
CA SER A 70 22.12 -10.89 -21.25
C SER A 70 21.74 -10.76 -22.73
N ALA A 71 22.55 -11.34 -23.62
CA ALA A 71 22.36 -11.24 -25.08
C ALA A 71 21.05 -11.87 -25.58
N ARG A 72 20.30 -12.57 -24.71
CA ARG A 72 18.99 -13.14 -25.01
C ARG A 72 17.94 -12.51 -24.09
N PRO A 73 16.80 -12.02 -24.63
CA PRO A 73 15.73 -11.47 -23.80
C PRO A 73 15.20 -12.53 -22.83
N ARG A 74 15.34 -12.28 -21.53
CA ARG A 74 14.75 -13.13 -20.49
C ARG A 74 13.30 -12.69 -20.22
N PRO A 75 12.40 -13.62 -19.86
CA PRO A 75 11.07 -13.26 -19.39
C PRO A 75 11.19 -12.31 -18.19
N VAL A 76 10.41 -11.22 -18.19
CA VAL A 76 10.38 -10.30 -17.05
C VAL A 76 9.72 -11.01 -15.88
N VAL A 77 10.49 -11.25 -14.82
CA VAL A 77 10.00 -11.80 -13.56
C VAL A 77 9.79 -10.67 -12.59
N TYR A 78 8.71 -10.71 -11.83
CA TYR A 78 8.43 -9.74 -10.78
C TYR A 78 8.74 -10.33 -9.41
N ARG A 79 9.01 -9.47 -8.44
CA ARG A 79 9.20 -9.86 -7.04
C ARG A 79 8.69 -8.79 -6.11
N LEU A 80 8.49 -9.21 -4.86
CA LEU A 80 8.21 -8.31 -3.75
C LEU A 80 9.53 -7.97 -3.04
N VAL A 81 9.75 -6.69 -2.81
CA VAL A 81 10.91 -6.18 -2.07
C VAL A 81 10.46 -5.33 -0.91
N ILE A 82 11.26 -5.35 0.14
CA ILE A 82 11.09 -4.53 1.33
C ILE A 82 12.16 -3.44 1.31
N PHE A 83 11.74 -2.24 1.62
CA PHE A 83 12.61 -1.15 2.02
C PHE A 83 12.28 -0.75 3.47
N GLU A 84 13.28 -0.75 4.33
CA GLU A 84 13.18 -0.27 5.70
C GLU A 84 13.70 1.17 5.79
N PRO A 85 12.83 2.20 5.93
CA PRO A 85 13.25 3.59 5.84
C PRO A 85 14.21 4.04 6.94
N ALA A 86 14.16 3.39 8.12
CA ALA A 86 14.98 3.73 9.28
C ALA A 86 16.45 3.32 9.10
N THR A 87 16.69 2.16 8.49
CA THR A 87 18.03 1.59 8.27
C THR A 87 18.54 1.86 6.85
N GLY A 88 17.64 2.14 5.91
CA GLY A 88 17.97 2.27 4.49
C GLY A 88 18.15 0.92 3.78
N VAL A 89 17.87 -0.19 4.46
CA VAL A 89 18.13 -1.53 3.93
C VAL A 89 17.03 -1.96 2.97
N TRP A 90 17.46 -2.54 1.85
CA TRP A 90 16.60 -3.23 0.89
C TRP A 90 16.78 -4.73 1.01
N SER A 91 15.67 -5.47 0.96
CA SER A 91 15.68 -6.94 0.96
C SER A 91 14.55 -7.49 0.09
N SER A 92 14.64 -8.77 -0.28
CA SER A 92 13.54 -9.44 -1.00
C SER A 92 12.66 -10.20 -0.02
N LEU A 93 11.34 -10.14 -0.21
CA LEU A 93 10.43 -11.05 0.48
C LEU A 93 10.62 -12.48 -0.05
N PRO A 94 10.44 -13.51 0.79
CA PRO A 94 10.45 -14.88 0.31
C PRO A 94 9.35 -15.06 -0.76
N PRO A 95 9.61 -15.84 -1.83
CA PRO A 95 8.60 -16.08 -2.86
C PRO A 95 7.41 -16.83 -2.26
N SER A 96 6.20 -16.46 -2.69
CA SER A 96 5.01 -17.25 -2.34
C SER A 96 5.07 -18.60 -3.09
N PRO A 97 4.90 -19.74 -2.41
CA PRO A 97 4.93 -21.07 -3.06
C PRO A 97 3.92 -21.20 -4.20
N ASP A 98 2.79 -20.50 -4.10
CA ASP A 98 1.70 -20.53 -5.08
C ASP A 98 1.87 -19.49 -6.23
N LEU A 99 2.98 -18.76 -6.26
CA LEU A 99 3.35 -17.79 -7.30
C LEU A 99 4.71 -18.14 -7.94
N PRO A 100 4.80 -19.24 -8.70
CA PRO A 100 6.07 -19.72 -9.26
C PRO A 100 6.74 -18.74 -10.26
N PHE A 101 6.01 -17.75 -10.75
CA PHE A 101 6.50 -16.72 -11.69
C PHE A 101 6.53 -15.32 -11.06
N GLY A 102 6.43 -15.24 -9.74
CA GLY A 102 6.32 -13.98 -9.01
C GLY A 102 4.89 -13.44 -8.94
N PRO A 103 4.70 -12.27 -8.30
CA PRO A 103 3.39 -11.64 -8.16
C PRO A 103 2.78 -11.30 -9.53
N PRO A 104 1.43 -11.34 -9.65
CA PRO A 104 0.75 -10.95 -10.87
C PRO A 104 1.05 -9.50 -11.27
N LEU A 105 1.07 -9.24 -12.57
CA LEU A 105 1.15 -7.89 -13.13
C LEU A 105 -0.06 -7.08 -12.66
N PHE A 106 0.13 -5.81 -12.32
CA PHE A 106 -0.96 -4.93 -11.87
C PHE A 106 -1.75 -5.46 -10.68
N CYS A 107 -1.21 -6.42 -9.91
CA CYS A 107 -1.79 -6.82 -8.63
C CYS A 107 -1.86 -5.60 -7.70
N ARG A 108 -2.82 -5.63 -6.78
CA ARG A 108 -2.92 -4.61 -5.73
C ARG A 108 -2.26 -5.11 -4.46
N LEU A 109 -1.57 -4.19 -3.80
CA LEU A 109 -0.99 -4.40 -2.48
C LEU A 109 -1.84 -3.70 -1.44
N ALA A 110 -2.18 -4.41 -0.39
CA ALA A 110 -2.87 -3.88 0.77
C ALA A 110 -2.15 -4.35 2.03
N ALA A 111 -1.79 -3.43 2.91
CA ALA A 111 -1.12 -3.77 4.16
C ALA A 111 -2.05 -3.46 5.34
N VAL A 112 -2.27 -4.43 6.23
CA VAL A 112 -3.19 -4.28 7.36
C VAL A 112 -2.72 -5.12 8.55
N GLY A 113 -2.57 -4.49 9.71
CA GLY A 113 -1.90 -5.13 10.84
C GLY A 113 -0.47 -5.55 10.45
N THR A 114 -0.18 -6.84 10.57
CA THR A 114 1.11 -7.45 10.20
C THR A 114 1.06 -8.17 8.87
N GLU A 115 -0.04 -8.06 8.13
CA GLU A 115 -0.28 -8.83 6.92
C GLU A 115 -0.14 -7.95 5.68
N LEU A 116 0.51 -8.51 4.67
CA LEU A 116 0.51 -8.00 3.31
C LEU A 116 -0.43 -8.87 2.47
N VAL A 117 -1.42 -8.25 1.86
CA VAL A 117 -2.34 -8.88 0.92
C VAL A 117 -1.96 -8.48 -0.51
N VAL A 118 -1.72 -9.48 -1.35
CA VAL A 118 -1.51 -9.35 -2.80
C VAL A 118 -2.77 -9.90 -3.47
N VAL A 119 -3.50 -9.05 -4.20
CA VAL A 119 -4.80 -9.42 -4.78
C VAL A 119 -4.88 -9.10 -6.26
N GLY A 120 -5.36 -10.09 -7.01
CA GLY A 120 -5.71 -9.97 -8.42
C GLY A 120 -4.55 -9.59 -9.33
N GLY A 121 -4.87 -9.01 -10.48
CA GLY A 121 -3.92 -8.64 -11.53
C GLY A 121 -3.92 -9.63 -12.69
N TRP A 122 -2.82 -9.68 -13.44
CA TRP A 122 -2.65 -10.57 -14.59
C TRP A 122 -1.49 -11.54 -14.37
N GLU A 123 -1.71 -12.82 -14.65
CA GLU A 123 -0.66 -13.80 -14.51
C GLU A 123 0.51 -13.49 -15.47
N PRO A 124 1.77 -13.49 -15.00
CA PRO A 124 2.90 -13.00 -15.80
C PRO A 124 3.17 -13.75 -17.12
N ARG A 125 2.65 -14.98 -17.28
CA ARG A 125 2.93 -15.83 -18.45
C ARG A 125 1.92 -15.66 -19.58
N ASN A 126 0.63 -15.62 -19.24
CA ASN A 126 -0.46 -15.67 -20.22
C ASN A 126 -1.34 -14.43 -20.16
N TRP A 127 -1.04 -13.47 -19.28
CA TRP A 127 -1.76 -12.20 -19.16
C TRP A 127 -3.24 -12.36 -18.80
N ALA A 128 -3.63 -13.56 -18.32
CA ALA A 128 -4.98 -13.83 -17.88
C ALA A 128 -5.26 -13.12 -16.56
N THR A 129 -6.45 -12.54 -16.43
CA THR A 129 -6.92 -11.97 -15.18
C THR A 129 -7.02 -13.05 -14.11
N THR A 130 -6.53 -12.76 -12.91
CA THR A 130 -6.53 -13.69 -11.78
C THR A 130 -7.39 -13.15 -10.65
N ASP A 131 -8.09 -14.04 -9.96
CA ASP A 131 -8.83 -13.79 -8.72
C ASP A 131 -7.98 -14.07 -7.47
N LYS A 132 -6.76 -14.57 -7.64
CA LYS A 132 -5.97 -15.09 -6.53
C LYS A 132 -5.64 -14.01 -5.51
N VAL A 133 -5.68 -14.44 -4.25
CA VAL A 133 -5.28 -13.66 -3.08
C VAL A 133 -4.16 -14.40 -2.37
N HIS A 134 -3.05 -13.72 -2.13
CA HIS A 134 -1.93 -14.23 -1.35
C HIS A 134 -1.70 -13.30 -0.16
N VAL A 135 -1.58 -13.89 1.03
CA VAL A 135 -1.38 -13.15 2.27
C VAL A 135 -0.05 -13.56 2.88
N TYR A 136 0.82 -12.61 3.16
CA TYR A 136 2.05 -12.82 3.90
C TYR A 136 1.93 -12.21 5.29
N ASP A 137 2.15 -13.00 6.33
CA ASP A 137 2.17 -12.52 7.70
C ASP A 137 3.62 -12.26 8.15
N PHE A 138 3.95 -11.00 8.43
CA PHE A 138 5.27 -10.61 8.93
C PHE A 138 5.56 -11.14 10.34
N LEU A 139 4.54 -11.54 11.12
CA LEU A 139 4.74 -12.17 12.42
C LEU A 139 5.27 -13.59 12.30
N THR A 140 4.75 -14.38 11.37
CA THR A 140 5.12 -15.79 11.20
C THR A 140 6.14 -16.01 10.11
N GLY A 141 6.28 -15.07 9.17
CA GLY A 141 7.14 -15.20 7.99
C GLY A 141 6.57 -16.17 6.95
N GLU A 142 5.26 -16.44 7.00
CA GLU A 142 4.62 -17.44 6.17
C GLU A 142 3.65 -16.81 5.17
N TRP A 143 3.59 -17.44 3.99
CA TRP A 143 2.57 -17.18 2.99
C TRP A 143 1.38 -18.11 3.21
N ARG A 144 0.18 -17.59 3.01
CA ARG A 144 -1.02 -18.39 2.81
C ARG A 144 -1.78 -17.93 1.57
N ARG A 145 -2.49 -18.85 0.93
CA ARG A 145 -3.54 -18.51 -0.03
C ARG A 145 -4.77 -18.02 0.73
N GLY A 146 -5.37 -16.93 0.26
CA GLY A 146 -6.65 -16.44 0.75
C GLY A 146 -7.82 -16.86 -0.13
N SER A 147 -9.03 -16.61 0.35
CA SER A 147 -10.24 -16.76 -0.47
C SER A 147 -10.14 -15.95 -1.77
N PRO A 148 -10.48 -16.55 -2.93
CA PRO A 148 -10.37 -15.86 -4.21
C PRO A 148 -11.31 -14.66 -4.28
N LEU A 149 -10.88 -13.61 -4.99
CA LEU A 149 -11.68 -12.44 -5.28
C LEU A 149 -12.97 -12.85 -6.02
N PRO A 150 -14.17 -12.43 -5.56
CA PRO A 150 -15.41 -12.85 -6.19
C PRO A 150 -15.61 -12.27 -7.60
N ASP A 151 -16.41 -12.97 -8.39
CA ASP A 151 -16.81 -12.51 -9.72
C ASP A 151 -17.57 -11.17 -9.71
N PRO A 152 -17.47 -10.37 -10.79
CA PRO A 152 -16.66 -10.63 -11.97
C PRO A 152 -15.16 -10.46 -11.72
N LEU A 153 -14.35 -11.27 -12.40
CA LEU A 153 -12.90 -11.04 -12.54
C LEU A 153 -12.63 -9.60 -12.94
N ARG A 154 -11.61 -8.99 -12.32
CA ARG A 154 -11.34 -7.56 -12.49
C ARG A 154 -9.86 -7.22 -12.49
N SER A 155 -9.54 -6.15 -13.18
CA SER A 155 -8.20 -5.55 -13.23
C SER A 155 -8.25 -4.06 -12.98
N PHE A 156 -7.13 -3.45 -12.59
CA PHE A 156 -7.00 -2.00 -12.37
C PHE A 156 -8.00 -1.37 -11.37
N PHE A 157 -8.59 -2.19 -10.50
CA PHE A 157 -9.52 -1.77 -9.45
C PHE A 157 -8.81 -1.01 -8.33
N ALA A 158 -9.52 -0.14 -7.62
CA ALA A 158 -9.02 0.52 -6.42
C ALA A 158 -8.87 -0.48 -5.27
N CYS A 159 -7.85 -0.33 -4.44
CA CYS A 159 -7.59 -1.20 -3.29
C CYS A 159 -7.00 -0.40 -2.13
N ALA A 160 -7.55 -0.57 -0.93
CA ALA A 160 -7.01 0.01 0.30
C ALA A 160 -7.44 -0.83 1.50
N ALA A 161 -6.71 -0.71 2.61
CA ALA A 161 -6.99 -1.51 3.80
C ALA A 161 -7.09 -0.66 5.06
N MET A 162 -7.98 -1.07 5.96
CA MET A 162 -8.15 -0.48 7.27
C MET A 162 -8.49 -1.55 8.30
N HIS A 163 -8.27 -1.23 9.56
CA HIS A 163 -8.87 -2.00 10.64
C HIS A 163 -10.40 -1.83 10.59
N GLY A 164 -11.12 -2.94 10.71
CA GLY A 164 -12.58 -2.95 10.76
C GLY A 164 -13.12 -2.31 12.05
N SER A 165 -14.43 -2.08 12.07
CA SER A 165 -15.15 -1.55 13.24
C SER A 165 -15.13 -2.51 14.43
N ASP A 166 -15.08 -3.81 14.16
CA ASP A 166 -14.97 -4.84 15.18
C ASP A 166 -13.51 -5.00 15.61
N LYS A 167 -13.28 -5.09 16.94
CA LYS A 167 -11.92 -5.16 17.51
C LYS A 167 -11.12 -6.29 16.86
N GLY A 168 -10.06 -5.91 16.15
CA GLY A 168 -9.12 -6.85 15.55
C GLY A 168 -9.47 -7.33 14.13
N CYS A 169 -10.65 -6.97 13.60
CA CYS A 169 -10.96 -7.25 12.20
C CYS A 169 -10.05 -6.41 11.28
N ARG A 170 -9.54 -7.04 10.23
CA ARG A 170 -8.59 -6.45 9.28
C ARG A 170 -9.22 -6.57 7.91
N VAL A 171 -9.54 -5.44 7.29
CA VAL A 171 -10.37 -5.42 6.10
C VAL A 171 -9.62 -4.80 4.93
N VAL A 172 -9.58 -5.52 3.82
CA VAL A 172 -9.13 -5.00 2.52
C VAL A 172 -10.35 -4.70 1.67
N TYR A 173 -10.48 -3.46 1.22
CA TYR A 173 -11.54 -3.02 0.33
C TYR A 173 -11.04 -2.99 -1.10
N VAL A 174 -11.87 -3.46 -2.03
CA VAL A 174 -11.64 -3.35 -3.47
C VAL A 174 -12.88 -2.76 -4.14
N ALA A 175 -12.70 -1.92 -5.15
CA ALA A 175 -13.81 -1.33 -5.89
C ALA A 175 -13.43 -0.96 -7.33
N GLY A 176 -14.40 -1.04 -8.23
CA GLY A 176 -14.22 -0.69 -9.63
C GLY A 176 -13.26 -1.64 -10.35
N GLY A 177 -12.45 -1.07 -11.25
CA GLY A 177 -11.67 -1.79 -12.26
C GLY A 177 -12.51 -2.11 -13.50
N HIS A 178 -12.02 -3.00 -14.34
CA HIS A 178 -12.77 -3.52 -15.48
C HIS A 178 -12.83 -5.04 -15.53
N ASP A 179 -13.88 -5.57 -16.14
CA ASP A 179 -14.03 -6.99 -16.47
C ASP A 179 -13.19 -7.40 -17.70
N GLU A 180 -13.22 -8.69 -18.06
CA GLU A 180 -12.48 -9.21 -19.22
C GLU A 180 -12.87 -8.57 -20.56
N ASN A 181 -14.07 -8.00 -20.65
CA ASN A 181 -14.58 -7.29 -21.82
C ASN A 181 -14.26 -5.78 -21.79
N LYS A 182 -13.46 -5.33 -20.82
CA LYS A 182 -13.09 -3.91 -20.61
C LYS A 182 -14.26 -3.01 -20.22
N ASN A 183 -15.33 -3.58 -19.66
CA ASN A 183 -16.39 -2.79 -19.06
C ASN A 183 -15.95 -2.34 -17.67
N ALA A 184 -16.01 -1.04 -17.40
CA ALA A 184 -15.76 -0.47 -16.09
C ALA A 184 -16.81 -0.98 -15.09
N LEU A 185 -16.39 -1.23 -13.84
CA LEU A 185 -17.24 -1.83 -12.81
C LEU A 185 -17.67 -0.80 -11.76
N ARG A 186 -18.87 -0.98 -11.21
CA ARG A 186 -19.36 -0.28 -10.01
C ARG A 186 -19.22 -1.10 -8.73
N SER A 187 -19.08 -2.41 -8.88
CA SER A 187 -19.11 -3.35 -7.77
C SER A 187 -17.87 -3.24 -6.89
N ALA A 188 -18.07 -3.52 -5.61
CA ALA A 188 -17.05 -3.45 -4.59
C ALA A 188 -17.17 -4.61 -3.60
N PHE A 189 -16.05 -4.97 -2.99
CA PHE A 189 -15.98 -6.05 -2.01
C PHE A 189 -15.10 -5.66 -0.82
N ALA A 190 -15.42 -6.22 0.33
CA ALA A 190 -14.59 -6.17 1.53
C ALA A 190 -14.10 -7.58 1.86
N TYR A 191 -12.80 -7.75 2.01
CA TYR A 191 -12.16 -9.00 2.42
C TYR A 191 -11.79 -8.91 3.89
N ASP A 192 -12.39 -9.76 4.72
CA ASP A 192 -11.93 -10.00 6.07
C ASP A 192 -10.68 -10.89 6.02
N VAL A 193 -9.52 -10.30 6.27
CA VAL A 193 -8.23 -11.00 6.25
C VAL A 193 -8.13 -12.01 7.40
N THR A 194 -8.82 -11.78 8.52
CA THR A 194 -8.80 -12.68 9.68
C THR A 194 -9.74 -13.85 9.46
N GLY A 195 -10.96 -13.58 9.00
CA GLY A 195 -11.97 -14.59 8.69
C GLY A 195 -11.80 -15.27 7.33
N ASP A 196 -10.84 -14.82 6.51
CA ASP A 196 -10.54 -15.34 5.16
C ASP A 196 -11.78 -15.39 4.25
N SER A 197 -12.58 -14.32 4.24
CA SER A 197 -13.83 -14.30 3.48
C SER A 197 -14.12 -12.94 2.86
N TRP A 198 -14.76 -12.96 1.69
CA TRP A 198 -15.22 -11.77 0.99
C TRP A 198 -16.68 -11.49 1.27
N LYS A 199 -17.02 -10.21 1.40
CA LYS A 199 -18.38 -9.70 1.50
C LYS A 199 -18.65 -8.70 0.37
N PRO A 200 -19.75 -8.85 -0.39
CA PRO A 200 -20.16 -7.83 -1.35
C PRO A 200 -20.57 -6.55 -0.62
N LEU A 201 -20.19 -5.42 -1.20
CA LEU A 201 -20.66 -4.10 -0.79
C LEU A 201 -21.73 -3.63 -1.79
N PRO A 202 -22.56 -2.63 -1.42
CA PRO A 202 -23.39 -1.95 -2.41
C PRO A 202 -22.54 -1.45 -3.58
N ASP A 203 -23.15 -1.37 -4.77
CA ASP A 203 -22.50 -0.76 -5.92
C ASP A 203 -22.24 0.73 -5.68
N MET A 204 -21.12 1.22 -6.21
CA MET A 204 -20.92 2.67 -6.41
C MET A 204 -21.98 3.22 -7.38
N ALA A 205 -22.22 4.53 -7.33
CA ALA A 205 -23.09 5.22 -8.28
C ALA A 205 -22.47 5.28 -9.68
N ARG A 206 -21.13 5.37 -9.78
CA ARG A 206 -20.41 5.40 -11.05
C ARG A 206 -19.46 4.23 -11.20
N GLU A 207 -19.31 3.79 -12.43
CA GLU A 207 -18.28 2.82 -12.80
C GLU A 207 -16.93 3.52 -12.93
N ARG A 208 -15.87 2.82 -12.52
CA ARG A 208 -14.53 3.40 -12.40
C ARG A 208 -13.45 2.38 -12.74
N ASP A 209 -12.91 2.48 -13.95
CA ASP A 209 -11.69 1.77 -14.34
C ASP A 209 -10.43 2.62 -14.06
N GLU A 210 -9.28 1.97 -13.84
CA GLU A 210 -8.00 2.60 -13.49
C GLU A 210 -8.07 3.59 -12.32
N CYS A 211 -8.99 3.34 -11.39
CA CYS A 211 -9.14 4.11 -10.16
C CYS A 211 -8.09 3.72 -9.11
N CYS A 212 -7.94 4.58 -8.10
CA CYS A 212 -7.17 4.28 -6.89
C CYS A 212 -8.04 4.43 -5.65
N ALA A 213 -7.54 3.98 -4.50
CA ALA A 213 -8.21 4.24 -3.24
C ALA A 213 -7.24 4.67 -2.15
N VAL A 214 -7.81 5.38 -1.17
CA VAL A 214 -7.16 5.72 0.09
C VAL A 214 -8.12 5.48 1.24
N ILE A 215 -7.59 5.26 2.44
CA ILE A 215 -8.39 5.35 3.66
C ILE A 215 -8.21 6.73 4.24
N LEU A 216 -9.29 7.51 4.29
CA LEU A 216 -9.28 8.86 4.84
C LEU A 216 -10.27 8.92 6.00
N ARG A 217 -9.78 9.25 7.20
CA ARG A 217 -10.61 9.38 8.42
C ARG A 217 -11.51 8.16 8.66
N GLY A 218 -10.96 6.95 8.45
CA GLY A 218 -11.65 5.68 8.65
C GLY A 218 -12.69 5.32 7.57
N LYS A 219 -12.72 6.03 6.43
CA LYS A 219 -13.61 5.73 5.30
C LYS A 219 -12.82 5.31 4.07
N PHE A 220 -13.41 4.44 3.26
CA PHE A 220 -12.81 3.95 2.01
C PHE A 220 -13.18 4.88 0.86
N LEU A 221 -12.19 5.62 0.36
CA LEU A 221 -12.36 6.61 -0.71
C LEU A 221 -11.89 6.03 -2.04
N VAL A 222 -12.76 5.98 -3.05
CA VAL A 222 -12.40 5.58 -4.41
C VAL A 222 -12.27 6.82 -5.27
N LEU A 223 -11.11 7.00 -5.89
CA LEU A 223 -10.69 8.23 -6.52
C LEU A 223 -10.47 8.06 -8.03
N GLY A 224 -11.04 8.99 -8.79
CA GLY A 224 -10.83 9.12 -10.22
C GLY A 224 -11.31 7.91 -11.02
N GLY A 225 -10.49 7.51 -11.99
CA GLY A 225 -10.85 6.51 -12.99
C GLY A 225 -11.79 7.05 -14.06
N TYR A 226 -12.25 6.18 -14.95
CA TYR A 226 -13.15 6.51 -16.05
C TYR A 226 -14.24 5.44 -16.24
N SER A 227 -15.30 5.78 -16.96
CA SER A 227 -16.35 4.84 -17.36
C SER A 227 -16.02 4.12 -18.67
N THR A 228 -16.75 3.05 -18.98
CA THR A 228 -16.64 2.24 -20.19
C THR A 228 -16.74 3.09 -21.46
N GLU A 229 -17.67 4.05 -21.48
CA GLU A 229 -17.87 4.95 -22.62
C GLU A 229 -16.83 6.09 -22.68
N ALA A 230 -16.05 6.26 -21.60
CA ALA A 230 -15.12 7.36 -21.41
C ALA A 230 -13.67 6.88 -21.26
N GLN A 231 -13.30 5.77 -21.88
CA GLN A 231 -11.97 5.16 -21.75
C GLN A 231 -10.84 6.20 -21.93
N GLY A 232 -9.95 6.28 -20.94
CA GLY A 232 -8.83 7.23 -20.91
C GLY A 232 -9.20 8.67 -20.49
N MET A 233 -10.49 9.01 -20.37
CA MET A 233 -10.96 10.31 -19.87
C MET A 233 -11.13 10.26 -18.35
N PHE A 234 -10.00 10.40 -17.63
CA PHE A 234 -9.98 10.33 -16.17
C PHE A 234 -10.86 11.41 -15.52
N SER A 235 -11.68 10.99 -14.55
CA SER A 235 -12.50 11.86 -13.72
C SER A 235 -11.71 12.40 -12.54
N ARG A 236 -12.10 13.59 -12.05
CA ARG A 236 -11.63 14.14 -10.75
C ARG A 236 -12.56 13.78 -9.60
N SER A 237 -13.62 13.02 -9.85
CA SER A 237 -14.62 12.67 -8.86
C SER A 237 -14.13 11.58 -7.91
N ALA A 238 -14.78 11.48 -6.75
CA ALA A 238 -14.59 10.40 -5.81
C ALA A 238 -15.92 9.91 -5.23
N GLU A 239 -15.90 8.71 -4.66
CA GLU A 239 -16.99 8.17 -3.87
C GLU A 239 -16.45 7.62 -2.55
N VAL A 240 -17.24 7.78 -1.50
CA VAL A 240 -16.84 7.47 -0.12
C VAL A 240 -17.71 6.35 0.41
N PHE A 241 -17.11 5.22 0.77
CA PHE A 241 -17.81 4.16 1.49
C PHE A 241 -17.61 4.34 2.99
N ASP A 242 -18.72 4.42 3.72
CA ASP A 242 -18.73 4.42 5.19
C ASP A 242 -19.09 3.01 5.68
N ALA A 243 -18.10 2.31 6.23
CA ALA A 243 -18.30 0.95 6.74
C ALA A 243 -19.29 0.88 7.93
N THR A 244 -19.46 1.97 8.67
CA THR A 244 -20.40 2.04 9.80
C THR A 244 -21.83 2.14 9.28
N ALA A 245 -22.05 2.95 8.23
CA ALA A 245 -23.35 3.08 7.59
C ALA A 245 -23.65 1.92 6.62
N GLY A 246 -22.61 1.23 6.14
CA GLY A 246 -22.73 0.19 5.12
C GLY A 246 -23.15 0.73 3.75
N SER A 247 -22.86 1.99 3.44
CA SER A 247 -23.33 2.66 2.22
C SER A 247 -22.28 3.60 1.62
N TRP A 248 -22.37 3.80 0.32
CA TRP A 248 -21.67 4.87 -0.38
C TRP A 248 -22.34 6.22 -0.12
N GLY A 249 -21.53 7.27 0.01
CA GLY A 249 -21.98 8.65 -0.07
C GLY A 249 -22.30 9.07 -1.51
N PRO A 250 -22.76 10.32 -1.71
CA PRO A 250 -22.92 10.87 -3.05
C PRO A 250 -21.58 10.96 -3.78
N VAL A 251 -21.63 11.03 -5.11
CA VAL A 251 -20.44 11.31 -5.91
C VAL A 251 -19.97 12.73 -5.60
N GLU A 252 -18.73 12.84 -5.15
CA GLU A 252 -18.06 14.12 -4.92
C GLU A 252 -17.29 14.51 -6.18
N GLU A 253 -17.59 15.68 -6.74
CA GLU A 253 -16.87 16.21 -7.90
C GLU A 253 -15.61 16.97 -7.48
N ALA A 254 -14.63 17.04 -8.39
CA ALA A 254 -13.39 17.82 -8.21
C ALA A 254 -12.64 17.54 -6.88
N VAL A 255 -12.60 16.27 -6.49
CA VAL A 255 -11.84 15.80 -5.32
C VAL A 255 -10.35 15.79 -5.60
N LEU A 256 -9.94 15.25 -6.74
CA LEU A 256 -8.56 15.30 -7.22
C LEU A 256 -8.28 16.66 -7.85
N GLU A 257 -7.08 17.18 -7.68
CA GLU A 257 -6.65 18.41 -8.37
C GLU A 257 -6.55 18.13 -9.87
N LYS A 258 -5.82 17.07 -10.20
CA LYS A 258 -5.61 16.59 -11.57
C LYS A 258 -6.08 15.15 -11.72
N ALA A 259 -6.88 14.90 -12.75
CA ALA A 259 -7.24 13.56 -13.19
C ALA A 259 -6.21 13.09 -14.23
N ALA A 260 -5.34 12.16 -13.85
CA ALA A 260 -4.35 11.57 -14.73
C ALA A 260 -3.87 10.24 -14.16
N TRP A 261 -3.36 9.39 -15.05
CA TRP A 261 -2.59 8.21 -14.66
C TRP A 261 -1.08 8.52 -14.63
N PRO A 262 -0.33 7.99 -13.65
CA PRO A 262 -0.80 7.26 -12.48
C PRO A 262 -1.44 8.19 -11.44
N VAL A 263 -2.48 7.71 -10.75
CA VAL A 263 -3.05 8.46 -9.62
C VAL A 263 -2.14 8.25 -8.41
N THR A 264 -1.41 9.30 -8.04
CA THR A 264 -0.42 9.31 -6.95
C THR A 264 -0.99 9.82 -5.62
N CYS A 265 -2.32 9.80 -5.48
CA CYS A 265 -2.99 10.32 -4.30
C CYS A 265 -2.82 9.38 -3.11
N VAL A 266 -2.42 9.90 -1.95
CA VAL A 266 -2.27 9.17 -0.70
C VAL A 266 -2.92 9.92 0.45
N ALA A 267 -3.37 9.20 1.47
CA ALA A 267 -3.84 9.80 2.72
C ALA A 267 -2.71 9.79 3.76
N GLY A 268 -2.49 10.93 4.41
CA GLY A 268 -1.63 11.06 5.58
C GLY A 268 -2.36 10.67 6.87
N GLU A 269 -1.60 10.29 7.90
CA GLU A 269 -2.15 10.01 9.23
C GLU A 269 -2.74 11.27 9.90
N ASP A 270 -2.41 12.45 9.39
CA ASP A 270 -3.01 13.73 9.78
C ASP A 270 -4.43 13.94 9.19
N GLY A 271 -4.95 12.96 8.46
CA GLY A 271 -6.28 13.00 7.88
C GLY A 271 -6.41 13.95 6.69
N ARG A 272 -5.29 14.28 6.03
CA ARG A 272 -5.24 15.04 4.77
C ARG A 272 -4.84 14.15 3.60
N MET A 273 -5.17 14.59 2.39
CA MET A 273 -4.75 13.92 1.15
C MET A 273 -3.61 14.67 0.49
N TYR A 274 -2.65 13.93 -0.03
CA TYR A 274 -1.51 14.44 -0.76
C TYR A 274 -1.51 13.87 -2.17
N GLN A 275 -1.16 14.69 -3.16
CA GLN A 275 -1.08 14.28 -4.56
C GLN A 275 0.24 14.77 -5.16
N CYS A 276 0.87 13.98 -6.02
CA CYS A 276 1.98 14.44 -6.84
C CYS A 276 1.45 14.91 -8.20
N THR A 277 1.61 16.19 -8.51
CA THR A 277 1.12 16.80 -9.75
C THR A 277 2.24 17.54 -10.47
N GLY A 278 2.59 17.10 -11.69
CA GLY A 278 3.62 17.76 -12.48
C GLY A 278 4.99 17.73 -11.79
N LYS A 279 5.40 18.85 -11.19
CA LYS A 279 6.67 19.01 -10.47
C LYS A 279 6.48 19.25 -8.96
N GLU A 280 5.28 19.05 -8.43
CA GLU A 280 4.96 19.43 -7.05
C GLU A 280 4.27 18.29 -6.29
N VAL A 281 4.43 18.33 -4.97
CA VAL A 281 3.56 17.65 -4.01
C VAL A 281 2.59 18.69 -3.48
N ILE A 282 1.29 18.41 -3.62
CA ILE A 282 0.20 19.26 -3.15
C ILE A 282 -0.58 18.55 -2.04
N VAL A 283 -1.21 19.30 -1.15
CA VAL A 283 -2.09 18.81 -0.08
C VAL A 283 -3.49 19.39 -0.22
N ARG A 284 -4.52 18.58 0.04
CA ARG A 284 -5.91 19.02 0.09
C ARG A 284 -6.19 19.63 1.47
N LEU A 285 -6.48 20.93 1.48
CA LEU A 285 -6.77 21.70 2.69
C LEU A 285 -8.21 21.48 3.16
N GLU A 286 -8.47 21.87 4.41
CA GLU A 286 -9.83 22.01 4.92
C GLU A 286 -10.57 23.07 4.08
N GLY A 287 -11.73 22.69 3.51
CA GLY A 287 -12.43 23.48 2.49
C GLY A 287 -12.26 22.97 1.06
N GLY A 288 -11.39 22.00 0.83
CA GLY A 288 -11.30 21.23 -0.42
C GLY A 288 -10.35 21.79 -1.48
N ALA A 289 -9.77 22.97 -1.25
CA ALA A 289 -8.73 23.55 -2.11
C ALA A 289 -7.40 22.79 -1.99
N TRP A 290 -6.59 22.82 -3.04
CA TRP A 290 -5.25 22.24 -3.06
C TRP A 290 -4.18 23.32 -2.91
N ALA A 291 -3.12 23.01 -2.17
CA ALA A 291 -1.98 23.90 -1.98
C ALA A 291 -0.65 23.15 -2.13
N THR A 292 0.34 23.80 -2.72
CA THR A 292 1.70 23.26 -2.84
C THR A 292 2.35 23.13 -1.47
N VAL A 293 2.87 21.94 -1.20
CA VAL A 293 3.66 21.60 -0.02
C VAL A 293 5.14 21.65 -0.35
N ALA A 294 5.53 21.06 -1.47
CA ALA A 294 6.94 20.95 -1.85
C ALA A 294 7.09 20.84 -3.37
N GLU A 295 8.19 21.34 -3.90
CA GLU A 295 8.65 20.97 -5.24
C GLU A 295 9.28 19.57 -5.21
N LEU A 296 9.02 18.76 -6.23
CA LEU A 296 9.64 17.45 -6.42
C LEU A 296 11.14 17.62 -6.71
N PRO A 297 12.01 16.71 -6.22
CA PRO A 297 13.43 16.72 -6.54
C PRO A 297 13.67 16.77 -8.05
N GLY A 298 14.58 17.64 -8.50
CA GLY A 298 14.80 17.92 -9.92
C GLY A 298 15.18 16.71 -10.78
N GLU A 299 15.75 15.67 -10.17
CA GLU A 299 16.09 14.39 -10.81
C GLU A 299 14.85 13.59 -11.26
N MET A 300 13.69 13.79 -10.63
CA MET A 300 12.47 13.07 -10.98
C MET A 300 11.82 13.62 -12.26
N ARG A 301 11.59 12.72 -13.21
CA ARG A 301 10.83 12.97 -14.44
C ARG A 301 9.35 12.69 -14.27
N LEU A 302 9.03 11.57 -13.64
CA LEU A 302 7.68 11.05 -13.48
C LEU A 302 7.58 10.33 -12.13
N VAL A 303 6.59 10.70 -11.32
CA VAL A 303 6.22 9.93 -10.12
C VAL A 303 5.29 8.81 -10.57
N LEU A 304 5.64 7.57 -10.20
CA LEU A 304 4.87 6.38 -10.52
C LEU A 304 3.97 5.96 -9.37
N ASN A 305 4.47 6.05 -8.14
CA ASN A 305 3.71 5.78 -6.94
C ASN A 305 4.18 6.67 -5.78
N ALA A 306 3.32 6.80 -4.78
CA ALA A 306 3.64 7.42 -3.51
C ALA A 306 3.07 6.59 -2.37
N VAL A 307 3.68 6.70 -1.19
CA VAL A 307 3.19 6.08 0.05
C VAL A 307 3.53 6.96 1.25
N ALA A 308 2.64 7.02 2.22
CA ALA A 308 2.80 7.85 3.42
C ALA A 308 2.81 7.00 4.69
N TRP A 309 3.58 7.44 5.68
CA TRP A 309 3.60 6.89 7.05
C TRP A 309 4.12 7.96 8.02
N GLU A 310 3.55 8.08 9.22
CA GLU A 310 4.13 8.87 10.34
C GLU A 310 4.53 10.33 10.02
N GLY A 311 3.83 10.99 9.09
CA GLY A 311 4.17 12.34 8.63
C GLY A 311 5.31 12.41 7.61
N LYS A 312 5.69 11.28 7.01
CA LYS A 312 6.58 11.15 5.87
C LYS A 312 5.80 10.77 4.62
N LEU A 313 6.29 11.23 3.47
CA LEU A 313 5.80 10.83 2.14
C LEU A 313 6.98 10.34 1.32
N MET A 314 6.97 9.08 0.92
CA MET A 314 7.91 8.57 -0.08
C MET A 314 7.26 8.64 -1.45
N VAL A 315 7.98 9.24 -2.39
CA VAL A 315 7.63 9.25 -3.80
C VAL A 315 8.65 8.40 -4.55
N MET A 316 8.16 7.58 -5.47
CA MET A 316 8.99 6.72 -6.32
C MET A 316 8.65 6.95 -7.77
N GLY A 317 9.68 7.02 -8.61
CA GLY A 317 9.53 7.48 -9.97
C GLY A 317 10.72 7.16 -10.86
N LEU A 318 10.70 7.70 -12.07
CA LEU A 318 11.78 7.55 -13.03
C LEU A 318 12.65 8.79 -13.07
N GLU A 319 13.96 8.59 -13.14
CA GLU A 319 14.94 9.66 -13.32
C GLU A 319 14.82 10.30 -14.72
N ARG A 320 15.19 11.58 -14.83
CA ARG A 320 15.28 12.31 -16.11
C ARG A 320 16.36 11.77 -17.05
N SER A 321 17.53 11.43 -16.52
CA SER A 321 18.75 11.17 -17.31
C SER A 321 18.88 9.73 -17.82
N GLY A 322 18.33 8.75 -17.10
CA GLY A 322 18.53 7.33 -17.43
C GLY A 322 17.31 6.44 -17.27
N GLY A 323 16.16 6.97 -16.83
CA GLY A 323 14.96 6.17 -16.59
C GLY A 323 15.08 5.17 -15.44
N SER A 324 16.17 5.18 -14.66
CA SER A 324 16.32 4.38 -13.44
C SER A 324 15.28 4.76 -12.40
N LEU A 325 14.95 3.79 -11.54
CA LEU A 325 14.09 4.03 -10.39
C LEU A 325 14.78 4.97 -9.40
N VAL A 326 14.10 6.06 -9.05
CA VAL A 326 14.51 7.01 -8.01
C VAL A 326 13.44 7.09 -6.94
N ALA A 327 13.88 7.26 -5.70
CA ALA A 327 13.01 7.35 -4.55
C ALA A 327 13.48 8.47 -3.61
N ASN A 328 12.54 9.28 -3.14
CA ASN A 328 12.81 10.38 -2.21
C ASN A 328 11.74 10.44 -1.13
N ILE A 329 12.12 10.84 0.06
CA ILE A 329 11.23 10.95 1.23
C ILE A 329 11.14 12.41 1.65
N LEU A 330 9.92 12.92 1.68
CA LEU A 330 9.58 14.24 2.20
C LEU A 330 9.17 14.13 3.66
N ASP A 331 9.71 15.02 4.51
CA ASP A 331 9.14 15.29 5.84
C ASP A 331 7.98 16.28 5.73
N MET A 332 6.75 15.80 5.93
CA MET A 332 5.54 16.62 5.82
C MET A 332 5.29 17.50 7.05
N LYS A 333 5.84 17.14 8.23
CA LYS A 333 5.67 17.92 9.46
C LYS A 333 6.46 19.21 9.41
N ALA A 334 7.69 19.14 8.88
CA ALA A 334 8.54 20.30 8.66
C ALA A 334 7.95 21.33 7.68
N THR A 335 7.04 20.88 6.80
CA THR A 335 6.46 21.74 5.75
C THR A 335 5.18 22.47 6.19
N THR A 336 4.48 21.99 7.23
CA THR A 336 3.27 22.66 7.77
C THR A 336 3.53 23.97 8.50
N THR A 337 4.77 24.22 8.93
CA THR A 337 5.15 25.43 9.70
C THR A 337 5.84 26.49 8.85
N MET A 338 6.11 26.23 7.57
CA MET A 338 6.85 27.15 6.70
C MET A 338 5.98 27.68 5.56
N THR A 339 5.98 29.00 5.40
CA THR A 339 5.18 29.75 4.42
C THR A 339 5.75 29.70 2.99
N THR A 340 6.79 28.92 2.71
CA THR A 340 7.45 28.85 1.39
C THR A 340 7.79 27.41 0.98
N PRO A 341 7.36 26.92 -0.20
CA PRO A 341 7.63 25.56 -0.70
C PRO A 341 9.12 25.19 -0.85
N ALA A 342 10.01 26.18 -0.95
CA ALA A 342 11.44 26.00 -1.21
C ALA A 342 12.25 25.43 -0.03
N SER A 343 11.66 25.31 1.17
CA SER A 343 12.33 24.81 2.38
C SER A 343 11.95 23.36 2.74
N ALA A 344 11.28 22.63 1.84
CA ALA A 344 10.88 21.25 2.04
C ALA A 344 12.10 20.32 2.28
N SER A 345 12.08 19.56 3.37
CA SER A 345 13.15 18.62 3.72
C SER A 345 12.97 17.30 2.99
N TRP A 346 13.69 17.15 1.88
CA TRP A 346 13.79 15.91 1.12
C TRP A 346 15.02 15.10 1.53
N ARG A 347 14.84 13.78 1.63
CA ARG A 347 15.92 12.80 1.76
C ARG A 347 15.90 11.86 0.56
N LYS A 348 17.01 11.81 -0.18
CA LYS A 348 17.20 10.82 -1.24
C LYS A 348 17.32 9.42 -0.64
N VAL A 349 16.64 8.45 -1.24
CA VAL A 349 16.77 7.03 -0.91
C VAL A 349 17.73 6.41 -1.92
N GLU A 350 18.80 5.80 -1.42
CA GLU A 350 19.69 5.01 -2.26
C GLU A 350 18.99 3.70 -2.65
N VAL A 351 18.88 3.48 -3.96
CA VAL A 351 18.26 2.27 -4.53
C VAL A 351 19.38 1.45 -5.18
N PRO A 352 19.83 0.34 -4.56
CA PRO A 352 20.89 -0.49 -5.12
C PRO A 352 20.50 -1.02 -6.51
N PRO A 353 21.45 -1.26 -7.43
CA PRO A 353 21.16 -1.66 -8.82
C PRO A 353 20.23 -2.86 -8.95
N GLU A 354 20.35 -3.83 -8.05
CA GLU A 354 19.50 -5.02 -8.02
C GLU A 354 18.04 -4.71 -7.70
N TYR A 355 17.73 -3.56 -7.10
CA TYR A 355 16.40 -3.07 -6.75
C TYR A 355 15.90 -1.93 -7.65
N GLN A 356 16.53 -1.69 -8.80
CA GLN A 356 16.11 -0.65 -9.77
C GLN A 356 15.13 -1.19 -10.84
N GLY A 357 14.22 -2.07 -10.44
CA GLY A 357 13.25 -2.69 -11.33
C GLY A 357 12.13 -1.73 -11.76
N ARG A 358 11.36 -2.15 -12.77
CA ARG A 358 10.12 -1.46 -13.13
C ARG A 358 9.11 -1.63 -12.00
N LEU A 359 8.70 -0.52 -11.42
CA LEU A 359 7.72 -0.44 -10.35
C LEU A 359 6.30 -0.74 -10.85
N LEU A 360 5.57 -1.61 -10.13
CA LEU A 360 4.14 -1.89 -10.38
C LEU A 360 3.22 -1.38 -9.27
N GLY A 361 3.67 -1.41 -8.02
CA GLY A 361 2.86 -0.99 -6.89
C GLY A 361 3.66 -0.90 -5.60
N VAL A 362 3.10 -0.19 -4.63
CA VAL A 362 3.69 0.03 -3.31
C VAL A 362 2.61 0.04 -2.24
N CYS A 363 2.95 -0.43 -1.05
CA CYS A 363 2.22 -0.15 0.18
C CYS A 363 3.19 0.04 1.34
N CYS A 364 2.69 0.53 2.46
CA CYS A 364 3.47 0.63 3.70
C CYS A 364 2.66 0.03 4.85
N LEU A 365 3.36 -0.65 5.75
CA LEU A 365 2.86 -1.08 7.05
C LEU A 365 3.81 -0.63 8.14
N VAL A 366 3.28 -0.52 9.36
CA VAL A 366 4.03 -0.14 10.55
C VAL A 366 3.92 -1.30 11.53
N ILE A 367 5.05 -1.96 11.82
CA ILE A 367 5.11 -3.24 12.55
C ILE A 367 5.69 -3.09 13.95
#